data_AF-A0AAU4TP90-F1
#
_entry.id   AF-A0AAU4TP90-F1
#
_cell.length_a   1.000
_cell.length_b   1.000
_cell.length_c   1.000
_cell.angle_alpha   90.00
_cell.angle_beta   90.00
_cell.angle_gamma   90.00
#
_symmetry.space_group_name_H-M   'P 1'
#
loop_
_entity.id
_entity.type
_entity.pdbx_description
1 polymer ?
#
loop_
_entity_poly.entity_id
_entity_poly.type
_entity_poly.pdbx_seq_one_letter_code
_entity_poly.pdbx_strand_id
1 'polypeptide(L)'
;MATENPDARGNDSAAGGRAEELAEQLVQQLTLLAKEIRHANLIQLHRISVEQMQRGMADPALADAVSTLSGLSERERRQMIHVNAQYHGIVLQHRVEAMTWNELMGHLRVLCRNPVFDRYWQLHRDHRRSLPRESLEARVGRAVDVVVQGLRDEPEEWWVVAHPEELSP
;
A
#
# COMPACT_ATOMS: atom_id res chain seq x y z
N MET A 1 -2.92 -63.88 -33.47
CA MET A 1 -3.58 -62.56 -33.37
C MET A 1 -3.66 -62.20 -31.89
N ALA A 2 -2.93 -61.17 -31.46
CA ALA A 2 -3.01 -60.65 -30.10
C ALA A 2 -4.03 -59.51 -30.08
N THR A 3 -5.05 -59.63 -29.23
CA THR A 3 -6.08 -58.61 -29.00
C THR A 3 -5.53 -57.52 -28.09
N GLU A 4 -5.26 -56.33 -28.61
CA GLU A 4 -5.06 -55.13 -27.79
C GLU A 4 -6.34 -54.85 -27.00
N ASN A 5 -6.23 -54.75 -25.69
CA ASN A 5 -7.34 -54.47 -24.78
C ASN A 5 -7.61 -52.94 -24.77
N PRO A 6 -8.74 -52.47 -25.32
CA PRO A 6 -9.04 -51.03 -25.45
C PRO A 6 -9.27 -50.33 -24.09
N ASP A 7 -9.57 -51.08 -23.02
CA ASP A 7 -9.85 -50.54 -21.68
C ASP A 7 -8.60 -49.96 -20.97
N ALA A 8 -7.39 -50.38 -21.36
CA ALA A 8 -6.17 -49.86 -20.76
C ALA A 8 -5.91 -48.38 -21.13
N ARG A 9 -6.35 -47.94 -22.31
CA ARG A 9 -6.14 -46.56 -22.78
C ARG A 9 -7.11 -45.55 -22.14
N GLY A 10 -8.30 -45.98 -21.71
CA GLY A 10 -9.30 -45.11 -21.07
C GLY A 10 -8.97 -44.75 -19.62
N ASN A 11 -8.34 -45.68 -18.88
CA ASN A 11 -8.06 -45.50 -17.46
C ASN A 11 -6.85 -44.56 -17.22
N ASP A 12 -5.84 -44.60 -18.09
CA ASP A 12 -4.69 -43.70 -18.04
C ASP A 12 -5.06 -42.23 -18.35
N SER A 13 -6.01 -41.99 -19.26
CA SER A 13 -6.49 -40.63 -19.56
C SER A 13 -7.28 -40.02 -18.39
N ALA A 14 -8.07 -40.82 -17.68
CA ALA A 14 -8.84 -40.36 -16.52
C ALA A 14 -7.94 -40.13 -15.29
N ALA A 15 -6.96 -40.99 -15.08
CA ALA A 15 -5.94 -40.82 -14.04
C ALA A 15 -5.05 -39.59 -14.31
N GLY A 16 -4.65 -39.38 -15.57
CA GLY A 16 -3.92 -38.19 -16.01
C GLY A 16 -4.70 -36.90 -15.79
N GLY A 17 -5.97 -36.85 -16.21
CA GLY A 17 -6.84 -35.68 -16.01
C GLY A 17 -7.08 -35.34 -14.52
N ARG A 18 -7.22 -36.36 -13.66
CA ARG A 18 -7.35 -36.14 -12.21
C ARG A 18 -6.05 -35.64 -11.57
N ALA A 19 -4.89 -36.11 -12.03
CA ALA A 19 -3.60 -35.63 -11.56
C ALA A 19 -3.36 -34.17 -11.98
N GLU A 20 -3.76 -33.80 -13.20
CA GLU A 20 -3.67 -32.43 -13.71
C GLU A 20 -4.59 -31.48 -12.92
N GLU A 21 -5.84 -31.87 -12.65
CA GLU A 21 -6.78 -31.09 -11.83
C GLU A 21 -6.24 -30.86 -10.41
N LEU A 22 -5.68 -31.89 -9.77
CA LEU A 22 -5.06 -31.77 -8.45
C LEU A 22 -3.83 -30.85 -8.46
N ALA A 23 -3.02 -30.91 -9.52
CA ALA A 23 -1.88 -30.03 -9.69
C ALA A 23 -2.32 -28.57 -9.84
N GLU A 24 -3.34 -28.30 -10.64
CA GLU A 24 -3.91 -26.95 -10.79
C GLU A 24 -4.46 -26.41 -9.46
N GLN A 25 -5.22 -27.22 -8.73
CA GLN A 25 -5.74 -26.85 -7.41
C GLN A 25 -4.60 -26.55 -6.43
N LEU A 26 -3.54 -27.37 -6.42
CA LEU A 26 -2.38 -27.14 -5.56
C LEU A 26 -1.67 -25.83 -5.91
N VAL A 27 -1.47 -25.52 -7.20
CA VAL A 27 -0.86 -24.26 -7.65
C VAL A 27 -1.71 -23.06 -7.22
N GLN A 28 -3.03 -23.15 -7.32
CA GLN A 28 -3.94 -22.10 -6.83
C GLN A 28 -3.80 -21.90 -5.31
N GLN A 29 -3.81 -22.99 -4.53
CA GLN A 29 -3.66 -22.90 -3.07
C GLN A 29 -2.29 -22.35 -2.65
N LEU A 30 -1.20 -22.77 -3.32
CA LEU A 30 0.14 -22.23 -3.08
C LEU A 30 0.24 -20.74 -3.42
N THR A 31 -0.45 -20.31 -4.48
CA THR A 31 -0.50 -18.89 -4.87
C THR A 31 -1.21 -18.05 -3.81
N LEU A 32 -2.34 -18.53 -3.29
CA LEU A 32 -3.06 -17.88 -2.19
C LEU A 32 -2.20 -17.83 -0.92
N LEU A 33 -1.58 -18.94 -0.53
CA LEU A 33 -0.72 -18.99 0.65
C LEU A 33 0.50 -18.05 0.53
N ALA A 34 1.14 -18.01 -0.64
CA ALA A 34 2.27 -17.12 -0.89
C ALA A 34 1.87 -15.64 -0.78
N LYS A 35 0.64 -15.30 -1.20
CA LYS A 35 0.07 -13.96 -1.04
C LYS A 35 -0.19 -13.62 0.43
N GLU A 36 -0.81 -14.52 1.20
CA GLU A 36 -1.05 -14.31 2.63
C GLU A 36 0.26 -14.16 3.42
N ILE A 37 1.28 -14.97 3.11
CA ILE A 37 2.63 -14.82 3.69
C ILE A 37 3.22 -13.46 3.36
N ARG A 38 3.08 -13.00 2.11
CA ARG A 38 3.55 -11.66 1.69
C ARG A 38 2.83 -10.57 2.47
N HIS A 39 1.51 -10.65 2.62
CA HIS A 39 0.73 -9.69 3.40
C HIS A 39 1.16 -9.67 4.87
N ALA A 40 1.31 -10.85 5.49
CA ALA A 40 1.81 -10.97 6.85
C ALA A 40 3.18 -10.31 7.02
N ASN A 41 4.11 -10.55 6.09
CA ASN A 41 5.44 -9.94 6.11
C ASN A 41 5.39 -8.41 6.00
N LEU A 42 4.51 -7.86 5.15
CA LEU A 42 4.33 -6.41 5.03
C LEU A 42 3.76 -5.78 6.30
N ILE A 43 2.81 -6.46 6.96
CA ILE A 43 2.24 -6.02 8.24
C ILE A 43 3.31 -6.02 9.33
N GLN A 44 4.15 -7.07 9.40
CA GLN A 44 5.25 -7.13 10.35
C GLN A 44 6.29 -6.03 10.11
N LEU A 45 6.66 -5.79 8.84
CA LEU A 45 7.57 -4.70 8.49
C LEU A 45 7.00 -3.34 8.94
N HIS A 46 5.72 -3.09 8.68
CA HIS A 46 5.10 -1.84 9.10
C HIS A 46 5.05 -1.70 10.63
N ARG A 47 4.76 -2.79 11.35
CA ARG A 47 4.78 -2.80 12.81
C ARG A 47 6.16 -2.40 13.35
N ILE A 48 7.24 -2.98 12.83
CA ILE A 48 8.61 -2.63 13.21
C ILE A 48 8.88 -1.14 12.95
N SER A 49 8.47 -0.63 11.78
CA SER A 49 8.64 0.78 11.44
C SER A 49 7.86 1.71 12.38
N VAL A 50 6.62 1.38 12.73
CA VAL A 50 5.81 2.17 13.68
C VAL A 50 6.41 2.14 15.07
N GLU A 51 6.91 0.98 15.54
CA GLU A 51 7.61 0.88 16.82
C GLU A 51 8.86 1.79 16.87
N GLN A 52 9.63 1.86 15.78
CA GLN A 52 10.76 2.79 15.65
C GLN A 52 10.30 4.26 15.69
N MET A 53 9.24 4.60 14.96
CA MET A 53 8.65 5.95 14.96
C MET A 53 8.14 6.33 16.36
N GLN A 54 7.51 5.41 17.08
CA GLN A 54 7.04 5.64 18.46
C GLN A 54 8.19 5.93 19.42
N ARG A 55 9.32 5.22 19.30
CA ARG A 55 10.54 5.53 20.06
C ARG A 55 11.09 6.90 19.72
N GLY A 56 11.15 7.25 18.43
CA GLY A 56 11.52 8.59 17.97
C GLY A 56 10.58 9.68 18.51
N MET A 57 9.28 9.40 18.65
CA MET A 57 8.35 10.34 19.26
C MET A 57 8.52 10.47 20.78
N ALA A 58 9.04 9.46 21.46
CA ALA A 58 9.25 9.47 22.92
C ALA A 58 10.57 10.15 23.32
N ASP A 59 11.62 9.99 22.51
CA ASP A 59 12.97 10.50 22.75
C ASP A 59 13.38 11.51 21.65
N PRO A 60 13.53 12.81 21.97
CA PRO A 60 13.97 13.83 21.02
C PRO A 60 15.30 13.51 20.30
N ALA A 61 16.24 12.87 20.98
CA ALA A 61 17.53 12.52 20.37
C ALA A 61 17.36 11.46 19.27
N LEU A 62 16.44 10.52 19.47
CA LEU A 62 16.07 9.54 18.43
C LEU A 62 15.23 10.19 17.33
N ALA A 63 14.41 11.18 17.65
CA ALA A 63 13.63 11.93 16.68
C ALA A 63 14.54 12.61 15.62
N ASP A 64 15.64 13.20 16.07
CA ASP A 64 16.63 13.83 15.18
C ASP A 64 17.34 12.80 14.28
N ALA A 65 17.59 11.59 14.77
CA ALA A 65 18.23 10.53 13.98
C ALA A 65 17.33 9.97 12.87
N VAL A 66 16.01 9.96 13.06
CA VAL A 66 15.06 9.38 12.09
C VAL A 66 14.53 10.39 11.07
N SER A 67 14.83 11.68 11.22
CA SER A 67 14.24 12.76 10.43
C SER A 67 15.31 13.57 9.70
N THR A 68 15.19 13.66 8.37
CA THR A 68 16.05 14.52 7.54
C THR A 68 15.60 15.98 7.54
N LEU A 69 14.52 16.32 8.25
CA LEU A 69 13.98 17.67 8.30
C LEU A 69 14.72 18.51 9.33
N SER A 70 15.16 19.70 8.93
CA SER A 70 15.82 20.69 9.79
C SER A 70 14.87 21.82 10.18
N GLY A 71 15.18 22.54 11.27
CA GLY A 71 14.44 23.74 11.67
C GLY A 71 13.05 23.49 12.24
N LEU A 72 12.75 22.25 12.64
CA LEU A 72 11.52 21.90 13.35
C LEU A 72 11.74 21.97 14.86
N SER A 73 10.77 22.50 15.59
CA SER A 73 10.67 22.28 17.04
C SER A 73 10.43 20.79 17.35
N GLU A 74 10.74 20.35 18.57
CA GLU A 74 10.47 18.97 18.99
C GLU A 74 9.00 18.58 18.78
N ARG A 75 8.07 19.50 19.06
CA ARG A 75 6.64 19.29 18.87
C ARG A 75 6.30 19.04 17.40
N GLU A 76 6.80 19.88 16.51
CA GLU A 76 6.58 19.72 15.06
C GLU A 76 7.20 18.42 14.56
N ARG A 77 8.39 18.05 15.06
CA ARG A 77 9.04 16.80 14.67
C ARG A 77 8.20 15.58 15.06
N ARG A 78 7.66 15.54 16.29
CA ARG A 78 6.74 14.48 16.72
C ARG A 78 5.47 14.44 15.86
N GLN A 79 4.93 15.60 15.50
CA GLN A 79 3.79 15.71 14.58
C GLN A 79 4.12 15.13 13.19
N MET A 80 5.28 15.44 12.61
CA MET A 80 5.70 14.90 11.31
C MET A 80 5.84 13.37 11.36
N ILE A 81 6.47 12.84 12.42
CA ILE A 81 6.62 11.39 12.61
C ILE A 81 5.24 10.72 12.73
N HIS A 82 4.34 11.30 13.52
CA HIS A 82 3.00 10.76 13.72
C HIS A 82 2.18 10.74 12.41
N VAL A 83 2.22 11.83 11.65
CA VAL A 83 1.51 11.93 10.38
C VAL A 83 2.08 10.96 9.33
N ASN A 84 3.41 10.82 9.28
CA ASN A 84 4.07 9.82 8.45
C ASN A 84 3.59 8.39 8.78
N ALA A 85 3.46 8.06 10.07
CA ALA A 85 2.95 6.77 10.51
C ALA A 85 1.49 6.54 10.07
N GLN A 86 0.62 7.55 10.23
CA GLN A 86 -0.78 7.47 9.78
C GLN A 86 -0.89 7.26 8.28
N TYR A 87 -0.15 8.06 7.50
CA TYR A 87 -0.14 7.96 6.05
C TYR A 87 0.29 6.57 5.56
N HIS A 88 1.42 6.07 6.07
CA HIS A 88 1.89 4.73 5.71
C HIS A 88 0.93 3.62 6.17
N GLY A 89 0.25 3.80 7.31
CA GLY A 89 -0.77 2.84 7.78
C GLY A 89 -1.98 2.76 6.86
N ILE A 90 -2.40 3.90 6.28
CA ILE A 90 -3.48 3.95 5.27
C ILE A 90 -3.01 3.27 3.98
N VAL A 91 -1.82 3.60 3.47
CA VAL A 91 -1.27 2.99 2.24
C VAL A 91 -1.04 1.49 2.41
N LEU A 92 -0.61 1.04 3.60
CA LEU A 92 -0.44 -0.38 3.91
C LEU A 92 -1.73 -1.16 3.74
N GLN A 93 -2.85 -0.65 4.28
CA GLN A 93 -4.14 -1.34 4.19
C GLN A 93 -4.52 -1.61 2.73
N HIS A 94 -4.29 -0.65 1.83
CA HIS A 94 -4.48 -0.89 0.40
C HIS A 94 -3.47 -1.89 -0.17
N ARG A 95 -2.21 -1.79 0.24
CA ARG A 95 -1.13 -2.66 -0.25
C ARG A 95 -1.32 -4.14 0.13
N VAL A 96 -1.98 -4.42 1.25
CA VAL A 96 -2.36 -5.78 1.66
C VAL A 96 -3.78 -6.14 1.23
N GLU A 97 -4.34 -5.36 0.29
CA GLU A 97 -5.66 -5.59 -0.31
C GLU A 97 -6.83 -5.61 0.70
N ALA A 98 -6.66 -4.98 1.86
CA ALA A 98 -7.72 -4.81 2.85
C ALA A 98 -8.67 -3.65 2.50
N MET A 99 -8.29 -2.78 1.56
CA MET A 99 -9.14 -1.72 1.03
C MET A 99 -8.90 -1.50 -0.47
N THR A 100 -9.96 -1.11 -1.17
CA THR A 100 -9.94 -0.69 -2.57
C THR A 100 -9.24 0.66 -2.74
N TRP A 101 -8.95 1.03 -4.00
CA TRP A 101 -8.40 2.35 -4.33
C TRP A 101 -9.33 3.49 -3.90
N ASN A 102 -10.65 3.32 -4.06
CA ASN A 102 -11.62 4.37 -3.71
C ASN A 102 -11.67 4.61 -2.20
N GLU A 103 -11.61 3.53 -1.41
CA GLU A 103 -11.53 3.61 0.05
C GLU A 103 -10.21 4.26 0.50
N LEU A 104 -9.09 3.88 -0.11
CA LEU A 104 -7.79 4.53 0.09
C LEU A 104 -7.89 6.05 -0.11
N MET A 105 -8.44 6.47 -1.24
CA MET A 105 -8.61 7.89 -1.54
C MET A 105 -9.57 8.59 -0.58
N GLY A 106 -10.61 7.91 -0.10
CA GLY A 106 -11.51 8.43 0.94
C GLY A 106 -10.78 8.73 2.25
N HIS A 107 -9.97 7.78 2.73
CA HIS A 107 -9.15 7.98 3.94
C HIS A 107 -8.11 9.09 3.76
N LEU A 108 -7.43 9.14 2.62
CA LEU A 108 -6.42 10.15 2.34
C LEU A 108 -7.02 11.55 2.23
N ARG A 109 -8.23 11.71 1.66
CA ARG A 109 -8.94 13.00 1.64
C ARG A 109 -9.22 13.55 3.03
N VAL A 110 -9.68 12.69 3.95
CA VAL A 110 -9.87 13.07 5.35
C VAL A 110 -8.54 13.50 5.99
N LEU A 111 -7.47 12.75 5.73
CA LEU A 111 -6.15 13.09 6.25
C LEU A 111 -5.62 14.42 5.70
N CYS A 112 -5.87 14.73 4.42
CA CYS A 112 -5.45 15.97 3.76
C CYS A 112 -6.09 17.23 4.34
N ARG A 113 -7.25 17.12 5.00
CA ARG A 113 -7.88 18.25 5.71
C ARG A 113 -7.09 18.69 6.95
N ASN A 114 -6.15 17.87 7.43
CA ASN A 114 -5.33 18.22 8.57
C ASN A 114 -4.19 19.17 8.14
N PRO A 115 -4.06 20.39 8.71
CA PRO A 115 -3.00 21.32 8.34
C PRO A 115 -1.59 20.79 8.65
N VAL A 116 -1.45 19.88 9.62
CA VAL A 116 -0.20 19.18 9.89
C VAL A 116 0.16 18.24 8.74
N PHE A 117 -0.83 17.58 8.13
CA PHE A 117 -0.61 16.76 6.95
C PHE A 117 -0.23 17.60 5.74
N ASP A 118 -0.89 18.73 5.49
CA ASP A 118 -0.50 19.62 4.38
C ASP A 118 0.97 20.06 4.51
N ARG A 119 1.39 20.47 5.71
CA ARG A 119 2.80 20.82 5.97
C ARG A 119 3.74 19.63 5.78
N TYR A 120 3.42 18.47 6.34
CA TYR A 120 4.18 17.23 6.12
C TYR A 120 4.32 16.94 4.62
N TRP A 121 3.22 17.07 3.88
CA TRP A 121 3.16 16.83 2.46
C TRP A 121 4.09 17.77 1.68
N GLN A 122 4.16 19.04 2.05
CA GLN A 122 5.09 19.97 1.42
C GLN A 122 6.55 19.68 1.75
N LEU A 123 6.86 19.39 3.01
CA LEU A 123 8.23 19.14 3.48
C LEU A 123 8.86 17.89 2.82
N HIS A 124 8.05 16.91 2.43
CA HIS A 124 8.51 15.67 1.80
C HIS A 124 8.36 15.63 0.27
N ARG A 125 8.14 16.78 -0.39
CA ARG A 125 7.92 16.83 -1.85
C ARG A 125 9.07 16.22 -2.65
N ASP A 126 10.31 16.54 -2.29
CA ASP A 126 11.49 16.08 -3.05
C ASP A 126 11.72 14.59 -2.89
N HIS A 127 11.46 14.04 -1.69
CA HIS A 127 11.45 12.60 -1.48
C HIS A 127 10.44 11.92 -2.43
N ARG A 128 9.20 12.40 -2.49
CA ARG A 128 8.18 11.82 -3.38
C ARG A 128 8.53 11.94 -4.86
N ARG A 129 9.17 13.04 -5.27
CA ARG A 129 9.65 13.23 -6.65
C ARG A 129 10.73 12.24 -7.06
N SER A 130 11.51 11.73 -6.11
CA SER A 130 12.57 10.76 -6.37
C SER A 130 12.07 9.32 -6.58
N LEU A 131 10.80 9.04 -6.29
CA LEU A 131 10.25 7.69 -6.33
C LEU A 131 10.06 7.18 -7.77
N PRO A 132 10.25 5.87 -8.02
CA PRO A 132 9.92 5.29 -9.32
C PRO A 132 8.45 5.54 -9.68
N ARG A 133 8.19 6.03 -10.90
CA ARG A 133 6.86 6.47 -11.36
C ARG A 133 5.76 5.43 -11.19
N GLU A 134 6.12 4.16 -11.39
CA GLU A 134 5.23 2.99 -11.31
C GLU A 134 5.04 2.44 -9.89
N SER A 135 5.80 2.95 -8.92
CA SER A 135 5.61 2.53 -7.53
C SER A 135 4.23 2.95 -7.03
N LEU A 136 3.62 2.11 -6.18
CA LEU A 136 2.36 2.44 -5.51
C LEU A 136 2.45 3.81 -4.82
N GLU A 137 3.57 4.05 -4.13
CA GLU A 137 3.84 5.30 -3.42
C GLU A 137 3.80 6.53 -4.36
N ALA A 138 4.44 6.45 -5.52
CA ALA A 138 4.40 7.54 -6.50
C ALA A 138 3.00 7.76 -7.08
N ARG A 139 2.22 6.69 -7.30
CA ARG A 139 0.83 6.77 -7.77
C ARG A 139 -0.06 7.43 -6.72
N VAL A 140 0.02 6.99 -5.47
CA VAL A 140 -0.71 7.59 -4.34
C VAL A 140 -0.27 9.04 -4.15
N GLY A 141 1.03 9.33 -4.22
CA GLY A 141 1.58 10.67 -4.11
C GLY A 141 0.96 11.65 -5.11
N ARG A 142 0.88 11.27 -6.40
CA ARG A 142 0.23 12.11 -7.41
C ARG A 142 -1.26 12.35 -7.13
N ALA A 143 -1.98 11.31 -6.70
CA ALA A 143 -3.40 11.45 -6.37
C ALA A 143 -3.61 12.39 -5.16
N VAL A 144 -2.75 12.29 -4.14
CA VAL A 144 -2.78 13.18 -2.98
C VAL A 144 -2.37 14.61 -3.35
N ASP A 145 -1.40 14.80 -4.26
CA ASP A 145 -1.05 16.14 -4.76
C ASP A 145 -2.28 16.84 -5.37
N VAL A 146 -3.10 16.12 -6.14
CA VAL A 146 -4.38 16.65 -6.70
C VAL A 146 -5.36 17.00 -5.59
N VAL A 147 -5.54 16.12 -4.60
CA VAL A 147 -6.44 16.36 -3.47
C VAL A 147 -6.02 17.58 -2.65
N VAL A 148 -4.74 17.69 -2.30
CA VAL A 148 -4.20 18.81 -1.53
C VAL A 148 -4.34 20.11 -2.31
N GLN A 149 -4.12 20.09 -3.63
CA GLN A 149 -4.35 21.27 -4.47
C GLN A 149 -5.83 21.66 -4.49
N GLY A 150 -6.73 20.71 -4.74
CA GLY A 150 -8.18 20.96 -4.74
C GLY A 150 -8.69 21.51 -3.41
N LEU A 151 -8.20 21.00 -2.27
CA LEU A 151 -8.56 21.51 -0.94
C LEU A 151 -8.06 22.93 -0.67
N ARG A 152 -7.01 23.39 -1.35
CA ARG A 152 -6.54 24.78 -1.24
C ARG A 152 -7.40 25.73 -2.05
N ASP A 153 -7.86 25.27 -3.20
CA ASP A 153 -8.69 26.06 -4.12
C ASP A 153 -10.14 26.12 -3.61
N GLU A 154 -10.71 24.98 -3.18
CA GLU A 154 -12.09 24.83 -2.70
C GLU A 154 -12.17 23.92 -1.45
N PRO A 155 -11.91 24.44 -0.23
CA PRO A 155 -11.83 23.64 0.99
C PRO A 155 -13.12 22.90 1.38
N GLU A 156 -14.26 23.39 0.91
CA GLU A 156 -15.57 22.84 1.22
C GLU A 156 -15.91 21.63 0.33
N GLU A 157 -15.37 21.49 -0.88
CA GLU A 157 -15.78 20.43 -1.84
C GLU A 157 -14.87 19.18 -1.81
N TRP A 158 -14.56 18.69 -0.62
CA TRP A 158 -13.59 17.62 -0.40
C TRP A 158 -14.07 16.20 -0.77
N TRP A 159 -15.32 16.03 -1.20
CA TRP A 159 -15.95 14.73 -1.48
C TRP A 159 -15.95 14.32 -2.97
N VAL A 160 -15.56 15.21 -3.89
CA VAL A 160 -15.60 14.92 -5.33
C VAL A 160 -14.60 13.81 -5.68
N VAL A 161 -15.10 12.76 -6.35
CA VAL A 161 -14.34 11.56 -6.68
C VAL A 161 -13.53 11.84 -7.96
N ALA A 162 -12.24 12.14 -7.84
CA ALA A 162 -11.36 12.02 -8.99
C ALA A 162 -11.20 10.54 -9.31
N HIS A 163 -11.87 10.08 -10.37
CA HIS A 163 -11.71 8.70 -10.84
C HIS A 163 -10.30 8.55 -11.44
N PRO A 164 -9.60 7.43 -11.22
CA PRO A 164 -8.27 7.21 -11.81
C PRO A 164 -8.27 7.27 -13.35
N GLU A 165 -9.44 7.14 -14.00
CA GLU A 165 -9.63 7.30 -15.44
C GLU A 165 -9.55 8.76 -15.91
N GLU A 166 -9.73 9.72 -15.01
CA GLU A 166 -9.66 11.17 -15.30
C GLU A 166 -8.22 11.74 -15.15
N LEU A 167 -7.25 10.88 -14.79
CA LEU A 167 -5.84 11.24 -14.57
C LEU A 167 -4.88 10.64 -15.60
N SER A 168 -5.37 10.23 -16.78
CA SER A 168 -4.51 10.02 -17.96
C SER A 168 -4.38 11.30 -18.80
N PRO A 169 -3.22 11.54 -19.42
CA PRO A 169 -2.94 12.74 -20.21
C PRO A 169 -3.81 12.88 -21.46
#